data_AF-A0A1H9XGX4-F1
#
_entry.id   AF-A0A1H9XGX4-F1
#
_cell.length_a   1.000
_cell.length_b   1.000
_cell.length_c   1.000
_cell.angle_alpha   90.00
_cell.angle_beta   90.00
_cell.angle_gamma   90.00
#
_symmetry.space_group_name_H-M   'P 1'
#
loop_
_entity.id
_entity.type
_entity.pdbx_description
1 polymer ?
#
loop_
_entity_poly.entity_id
_entity_poly.type
_entity_poly.pdbx_seq_one_letter_code
_entity_poly.pdbx_strand_id
1 'polypeptide(L)'
;MTANANTLGVTTRTTSDSPTTTASPAAEDARRASSRALPVVAATALIAGPLLWSLGMFTSPPADSMADADYISSLARDTTMTQVSALALHYGNLTIALGVLAAPALVRRARGAWLAVVGAVLTTIGFANVSGMVLSDWWNASAGRALPMDQAVEVFRGFKDASLLWMWDGTEPLSLVGPLLLLAGLARAGVLGWWTIAPFLGGVAGLMAFGAGSPVLVAVMVLVGFSPFALIGVRLLQRSRLHA
;
A
#
# COMPACT_ATOMS: atom_id res chain seq x y z
N MET A 1 -57.08 56.71 -26.02
CA MET A 1 -57.90 55.69 -25.35
C MET A 1 -57.23 54.33 -25.57
N THR A 2 -56.30 53.94 -24.68
CA THR A 2 -55.81 52.57 -24.42
C THR A 2 -54.84 52.64 -23.23
N ALA A 3 -54.85 51.60 -22.40
CA ALA A 3 -54.70 51.69 -20.95
C ALA A 3 -53.30 51.38 -20.40
N ASN A 4 -53.02 51.96 -19.23
CA ASN A 4 -51.94 51.62 -18.30
C ASN A 4 -52.24 50.31 -17.55
N ALA A 5 -51.24 49.47 -17.35
CA ALA A 5 -51.22 48.47 -16.28
C ALA A 5 -49.77 48.12 -15.91
N ASN A 6 -49.15 48.90 -15.03
CA ASN A 6 -47.89 48.53 -14.37
C ASN A 6 -48.23 47.91 -13.01
N THR A 7 -48.13 46.58 -12.93
CA THR A 7 -48.34 45.81 -11.70
C THR A 7 -47.01 45.68 -10.97
N LEU A 8 -46.82 46.41 -9.86
CA LEU A 8 -45.68 46.25 -8.97
C LEU A 8 -45.93 45.06 -8.03
N GLY A 9 -45.26 43.93 -8.30
CA GLY A 9 -45.25 42.78 -7.41
C GLY A 9 -44.37 43.03 -6.18
N VAL A 10 -45.00 43.18 -5.02
CA VAL A 10 -44.31 43.18 -3.71
C VAL A 10 -43.86 41.75 -3.41
N THR A 11 -42.55 41.51 -3.45
CA THR A 11 -41.97 40.21 -3.06
C THR A 11 -41.65 40.23 -1.57
N THR A 12 -42.49 39.60 -0.76
CA THR A 12 -42.25 39.39 0.68
C THR A 12 -41.15 38.35 0.84
N ARG A 13 -39.94 38.78 1.23
CA ARG A 13 -38.82 37.89 1.53
C ARG A 13 -38.99 37.36 2.96
N THR A 14 -39.49 36.15 3.10
CA THR A 14 -39.55 35.42 4.38
C THR A 14 -38.13 35.03 4.80
N THR A 15 -37.58 35.71 5.81
CA THR A 15 -36.34 35.30 6.47
C THR A 15 -36.65 34.09 7.36
N SER A 16 -36.29 32.89 6.88
CA SER A 16 -36.32 31.68 7.68
C SER A 16 -35.12 31.67 8.62
N ASP A 17 -35.35 32.06 9.88
CA ASP A 17 -34.39 31.89 10.97
C ASP A 17 -34.25 30.39 11.24
N SER A 18 -33.21 29.78 10.66
CA SER A 18 -32.85 28.40 11.00
C SER A 18 -32.26 28.39 12.40
N PRO A 19 -32.77 27.55 13.33
CA PRO A 19 -32.24 27.47 14.68
C PRO A 19 -30.77 27.08 14.61
N THR A 20 -29.91 27.93 15.16
CA THR A 20 -28.49 27.63 15.33
C THR A 20 -28.37 26.56 16.41
N THR A 21 -28.37 25.30 15.99
CA THR A 21 -28.08 24.16 16.88
C THR A 21 -26.64 24.32 17.38
N THR A 22 -26.47 24.82 18.60
CA THR A 22 -25.18 24.88 19.28
C THR A 22 -24.71 23.44 19.49
N ALA A 23 -23.71 23.01 18.71
CA ALA A 23 -23.12 21.70 18.89
C ALA A 23 -22.51 21.61 20.29
N SER A 24 -22.83 20.55 21.04
CA SER A 24 -22.21 20.29 22.34
C SER A 24 -20.70 20.14 22.17
N PRO A 25 -19.86 20.73 23.04
CA PRO A 25 -18.40 20.61 22.98
C PRO A 25 -17.92 19.17 22.85
N ALA A 26 -18.58 18.23 23.54
CA ALA A 26 -18.29 16.80 23.47
C ALA A 26 -18.49 16.20 22.06
N ALA A 27 -19.47 16.69 21.29
CA ALA A 27 -19.74 16.24 19.92
C ALA A 27 -18.77 16.85 18.89
N GLU A 28 -18.15 17.99 19.19
CA GLU A 28 -17.04 18.52 18.40
C GLU A 28 -15.74 17.75 18.68
N ASP A 29 -15.45 17.46 19.94
CA ASP A 29 -14.26 16.70 20.33
C ASP A 29 -14.26 15.29 19.74
N ALA A 30 -15.41 14.59 19.77
CA ALA A 30 -15.57 13.29 19.13
C ALA A 30 -15.31 13.33 17.61
N ARG A 31 -15.76 14.39 16.92
CA ARG A 31 -15.52 14.60 15.48
C ARG A 31 -14.07 14.94 15.18
N ARG A 32 -13.40 15.68 16.06
CA ARG A 32 -11.95 15.97 15.96
C ARG A 32 -11.14 14.69 16.19
N ALA A 33 -11.54 13.84 17.15
CA ALA A 33 -10.88 12.57 17.39
C ALA A 33 -11.01 11.61 16.21
N SER A 34 -12.23 11.45 15.65
CA SER A 34 -12.45 10.56 14.51
C SER A 34 -11.76 11.04 13.23
N SER A 35 -11.72 12.36 12.98
CA SER A 35 -10.99 12.92 11.83
C SER A 35 -9.47 12.78 11.94
N ARG A 36 -8.92 12.65 13.16
CA ARG A 36 -7.49 12.39 13.41
C ARG A 36 -7.12 10.91 13.35
N ALA A 37 -8.05 10.01 13.66
CA ALA A 37 -7.77 8.58 13.73
C ALA A 37 -7.29 8.02 12.38
N LEU A 38 -7.96 8.37 11.28
CA LEU A 38 -7.66 7.80 9.96
C LEU A 38 -6.24 8.15 9.46
N PRO A 39 -5.77 9.42 9.50
CA PRO A 39 -4.38 9.75 9.17
C PRO A 39 -3.34 9.06 10.05
N VAL A 40 -3.64 8.89 11.35
CA VAL A 40 -2.72 8.21 12.28
C VAL A 40 -2.64 6.72 11.96
N VAL A 41 -3.76 6.05 11.73
CA VAL A 41 -3.80 4.63 11.35
C VAL A 41 -3.06 4.42 10.02
N ALA A 42 -3.33 5.25 9.01
CA ALA A 42 -2.64 5.16 7.72
C ALA A 42 -1.12 5.38 7.86
N ALA A 43 -0.70 6.34 8.69
CA ALA A 43 0.71 6.56 8.94
C ALA A 43 1.39 5.38 9.65
N THR A 44 0.75 4.83 10.68
CA THR A 44 1.24 3.64 11.37
C THR A 44 1.36 2.47 10.40
N ALA A 45 0.37 2.27 9.52
CA ALA A 45 0.41 1.23 8.49
C ALA A 45 1.60 1.41 7.53
N LEU A 46 1.86 2.65 7.07
CA LEU A 46 2.99 2.96 6.17
C LEU A 46 4.37 2.83 6.81
N ILE A 47 4.46 2.88 8.14
CA ILE A 47 5.70 2.63 8.89
C ILE A 47 5.85 1.14 9.19
N ALA A 48 4.76 0.49 9.63
CA ALA A 48 4.75 -0.93 9.94
C ALA A 48 4.99 -1.80 8.70
N GLY A 49 4.45 -1.40 7.54
CA GLY A 49 4.57 -2.16 6.30
C GLY A 49 6.00 -2.49 5.89
N PRO A 50 6.89 -1.50 5.71
CA PRO A 50 8.31 -1.76 5.44
C PRO A 50 9.02 -2.61 6.49
N LEU A 51 8.68 -2.45 7.77
CA LEU A 51 9.25 -3.24 8.86
C LEU A 51 8.82 -4.71 8.79
N LEU A 52 7.52 -4.96 8.54
CA LEU A 52 6.97 -6.29 8.37
C LEU A 52 7.52 -6.95 7.10
N TRP A 53 7.65 -6.21 6.01
CA TRP A 53 8.24 -6.73 4.77
C TRP A 53 9.72 -7.13 4.97
N SER A 54 10.48 -6.28 5.67
CA SER A 54 11.87 -6.58 6.04
C SER A 54 11.96 -7.80 6.96
N LEU A 55 11.10 -7.91 7.97
CA LEU A 55 11.01 -9.09 8.83
C LEU A 55 10.67 -10.36 8.03
N GLY A 56 9.74 -10.23 7.08
CA GLY A 56 9.36 -11.28 6.15
C GLY A 56 10.56 -11.82 5.41
N MET A 57 11.34 -10.94 4.75
CA MET A 57 12.57 -11.34 4.07
C MET A 57 13.63 -11.89 5.01
N PHE A 58 13.82 -11.27 6.19
CA PHE A 58 14.81 -11.73 7.16
C PHE A 58 14.53 -13.16 7.62
N THR A 59 13.25 -13.53 7.66
CA THR A 59 12.79 -14.87 8.03
C THR A 59 12.56 -15.79 6.84
N SER A 60 12.74 -15.34 5.60
CA SER A 60 12.59 -16.20 4.42
C SER A 60 13.72 -17.23 4.37
N PRO A 61 13.41 -18.53 4.24
CA PRO A 61 14.44 -19.55 4.04
C PRO A 61 15.21 -19.30 2.73
N PRO A 62 16.55 -19.34 2.74
CA PRO A 62 17.32 -19.19 1.52
C PRO A 62 17.11 -20.39 0.59
N ALA A 63 16.94 -20.10 -0.70
CA ALA A 63 16.90 -21.09 -1.77
C ALA A 63 18.28 -21.19 -2.45
N ASP A 64 18.66 -22.41 -2.84
CA ASP A 64 19.97 -22.68 -3.44
C ASP A 64 20.05 -22.18 -4.89
N SER A 65 18.90 -22.10 -5.58
CA SER A 65 18.77 -21.53 -6.91
C SER A 65 17.34 -21.01 -7.16
N MET A 66 17.07 -20.52 -8.38
CA MET A 66 15.72 -20.14 -8.83
C MET A 66 14.92 -21.33 -9.39
N ALA A 67 15.42 -22.57 -9.29
CA ALA A 67 14.69 -23.75 -9.71
C ALA A 67 13.51 -24.02 -8.76
N ASP A 68 12.38 -24.46 -9.33
CA ASP A 68 11.16 -24.77 -8.57
C ASP A 68 11.39 -25.75 -7.41
N ALA A 69 12.20 -26.78 -7.64
CA ALA A 69 12.52 -27.79 -6.62
C ALA A 69 13.30 -27.18 -5.44
N ASP A 70 14.25 -26.29 -5.71
CA ASP A 70 15.07 -25.64 -4.68
C ASP A 70 14.23 -24.63 -3.88
N TYR A 71 13.31 -23.94 -4.56
CA TYR A 71 12.34 -23.05 -3.92
C TYR A 71 11.40 -23.84 -2.98
N ILE A 72 10.77 -24.91 -3.46
CA ILE A 72 9.87 -25.73 -2.65
C ILE A 72 10.63 -26.38 -1.49
N SER A 73 11.85 -26.86 -1.74
CA SER A 73 12.74 -27.44 -0.72
C SER A 73 13.08 -26.43 0.38
N SER A 74 13.39 -25.17 0.03
CA SER A 74 13.70 -24.14 1.02
C SER A 74 12.51 -23.86 1.93
N LEU A 75 11.30 -23.77 1.36
CA LEU A 75 10.07 -23.51 2.10
C LEU A 75 9.66 -24.69 3.01
N ALA A 76 9.90 -25.92 2.58
CA ALA A 76 9.56 -27.14 3.31
C ALA A 76 10.55 -27.47 4.44
N ARG A 77 11.77 -26.92 4.41
CA ARG A 77 12.85 -27.20 5.38
C ARG A 77 12.49 -26.78 6.80
N ASP A 78 11.88 -25.61 6.95
CA ASP A 78 11.34 -25.10 8.22
C ASP A 78 10.00 -24.41 7.96
N THR A 79 8.93 -25.17 8.14
CA THR A 79 7.58 -24.68 7.83
C THR A 79 7.10 -23.58 8.79
N THR A 80 7.61 -23.54 10.03
CA THR A 80 7.22 -22.49 10.97
C THR A 80 7.87 -21.19 10.56
N MET A 81 9.16 -21.21 10.21
CA MET A 81 9.87 -20.05 9.71
C MET A 81 9.26 -19.52 8.40
N THR A 82 8.90 -20.42 7.48
CA THR A 82 8.14 -20.07 6.26
C THR A 82 6.81 -19.38 6.58
N GLN A 83 6.04 -19.89 7.54
CA GLN A 83 4.77 -19.27 7.95
C GLN A 83 4.98 -17.88 8.55
N VAL A 84 6.00 -17.70 9.39
CA VAL A 84 6.34 -16.38 9.96
C VAL A 84 6.71 -15.40 8.85
N SER A 85 7.56 -15.82 7.92
CA SER A 85 7.96 -15.03 6.75
C SER A 85 6.75 -14.62 5.91
N ALA A 86 5.91 -15.58 5.55
CA ALA A 86 4.71 -15.35 4.75
C ALA A 86 3.69 -14.45 5.46
N LEU A 87 3.46 -14.59 6.78
CA LEU A 87 2.57 -13.69 7.52
C LEU A 87 3.12 -12.25 7.53
N ALA A 88 4.41 -12.09 7.76
CA ALA A 88 5.05 -10.78 7.79
C ALA A 88 5.02 -10.12 6.41
N LEU A 89 5.31 -10.85 5.33
CA LEU A 89 5.19 -10.36 3.95
C LEU A 89 3.73 -10.04 3.61
N HIS A 90 2.77 -10.90 3.95
CA HIS A 90 1.34 -10.67 3.72
C HIS A 90 0.88 -9.36 4.38
N TYR A 91 1.05 -9.23 5.70
CA TYR A 91 0.62 -8.02 6.40
C TYR A 91 1.47 -6.79 6.05
N GLY A 92 2.75 -6.97 5.70
CA GLY A 92 3.60 -5.89 5.20
C GLY A 92 3.04 -5.30 3.91
N ASN A 93 2.66 -6.16 2.96
CA ASN A 93 2.04 -5.72 1.72
C ASN A 93 0.67 -5.08 1.95
N LEU A 94 -0.19 -5.70 2.76
CA LEU A 94 -1.55 -5.20 3.03
C LEU A 94 -1.54 -3.85 3.75
N THR A 95 -0.65 -3.65 4.71
CA THR A 95 -0.53 -2.37 5.44
C THR A 95 -0.01 -1.26 4.54
N ILE A 96 0.94 -1.53 3.64
CA ILE A 96 1.35 -0.57 2.59
C ILE A 96 0.14 -0.23 1.71
N ALA A 97 -0.53 -1.24 1.16
CA ALA A 97 -1.67 -1.05 0.26
C ALA A 97 -2.76 -0.16 0.86
N LEU A 98 -3.15 -0.41 2.11
CA LEU A 98 -4.18 0.39 2.78
C LEU A 98 -3.67 1.78 3.18
N GLY A 99 -2.43 1.87 3.66
CA GLY A 99 -1.85 3.11 4.14
C GLY A 99 -1.66 4.17 3.03
N VAL A 100 -1.27 3.74 1.83
CA VAL A 100 -0.99 4.68 0.72
C VAL A 100 -2.24 5.41 0.21
N LEU A 101 -3.44 4.89 0.46
CA LEU A 101 -4.70 5.57 0.09
C LEU A 101 -4.87 6.92 0.80
N ALA A 102 -4.23 7.13 1.95
CA ALA A 102 -4.23 8.43 2.64
C ALA A 102 -3.22 9.43 2.06
N ALA A 103 -2.23 8.97 1.29
CA ALA A 103 -1.14 9.81 0.78
C ALA A 103 -1.60 10.99 -0.10
N PRO A 104 -2.61 10.85 -0.99
CA PRO A 104 -3.12 11.97 -1.79
C PRO A 104 -3.64 13.14 -0.95
N ALA A 105 -4.10 12.88 0.28
CA ALA A 105 -4.54 13.94 1.18
C ALA A 105 -3.42 14.94 1.51
N LEU A 106 -2.14 14.55 1.37
CA LEU A 106 -0.98 15.44 1.55
C LEU A 106 -0.88 16.53 0.47
N VAL A 107 -1.48 16.33 -0.71
CA VAL A 107 -1.43 17.28 -1.83
C VAL A 107 -2.47 18.40 -1.64
N ARG A 108 -2.02 19.65 -1.55
CA ARG A 108 -2.91 20.81 -1.32
C ARG A 108 -3.38 21.52 -2.59
N ARG A 109 -2.64 21.39 -3.70
CA ARG A 109 -2.88 22.11 -4.96
C ARG A 109 -3.03 21.11 -6.11
N ALA A 110 -3.60 21.53 -7.23
CA ALA A 110 -3.79 20.68 -8.41
C ALA A 110 -2.48 20.06 -8.94
N ARG A 111 -1.34 20.72 -8.71
CA ARG A 111 -0.03 20.27 -9.18
C ARG A 111 0.37 18.96 -8.49
N GLY A 112 0.35 17.85 -9.25
CA GLY A 112 0.75 16.52 -8.78
C GLY A 112 -0.39 15.68 -8.18
N ALA A 113 -1.59 16.25 -8.03
CA ALA A 113 -2.74 15.57 -7.43
C ALA A 113 -3.15 14.31 -8.20
N TRP A 114 -3.26 14.40 -9.52
CA TRP A 114 -3.60 13.25 -10.37
C TRP A 114 -2.59 12.10 -10.22
N LEU A 115 -1.29 12.41 -10.29
CA LEU A 115 -0.23 11.41 -10.14
C LEU A 115 -0.27 10.76 -8.76
N ALA A 116 -0.51 11.53 -7.70
CA ALA A 116 -0.63 10.99 -6.34
C ALA A 116 -1.83 10.06 -6.20
N VAL A 117 -3.00 10.42 -6.75
CA VAL A 117 -4.22 9.59 -6.70
C VAL A 117 -4.03 8.30 -7.52
N VAL A 118 -3.63 8.42 -8.78
CA VAL A 118 -3.40 7.24 -9.65
C VAL A 118 -2.31 6.36 -9.03
N GLY A 119 -1.21 6.95 -8.61
CA GLY A 119 -0.11 6.21 -7.96
C GLY A 119 -0.58 5.48 -6.70
N ALA A 120 -1.36 6.12 -5.83
CA ALA A 120 -1.91 5.46 -4.64
C ALA A 120 -2.84 4.29 -4.99
N VAL A 121 -3.73 4.46 -5.97
CA VAL A 121 -4.64 3.38 -6.42
C VAL A 121 -3.86 2.21 -7.00
N LEU A 122 -2.91 2.46 -7.91
CA LEU A 122 -2.09 1.39 -8.51
C LEU A 122 -1.22 0.70 -7.46
N THR A 123 -0.62 1.46 -6.54
CA THR A 123 0.13 0.88 -5.41
C THR A 123 -0.76 -0.02 -4.56
N THR A 124 -1.98 0.44 -4.26
CA THR A 124 -2.95 -0.34 -3.45
C THR A 124 -3.27 -1.66 -4.13
N ILE A 125 -3.60 -1.63 -5.42
CA ILE A 125 -3.94 -2.83 -6.19
C ILE A 125 -2.75 -3.78 -6.24
N GLY A 126 -1.57 -3.28 -6.60
CA GLY A 126 -0.37 -4.09 -6.73
C GLY A 126 0.05 -4.75 -5.42
N PHE A 127 0.14 -3.99 -4.33
CA PHE A 127 0.51 -4.55 -3.02
C PHE A 127 -0.57 -5.47 -2.45
N ALA A 128 -1.86 -5.17 -2.66
CA ALA A 128 -2.93 -6.08 -2.26
C ALA A 128 -2.86 -7.41 -3.03
N ASN A 129 -2.51 -7.37 -4.32
CA ASN A 129 -2.32 -8.58 -5.13
C ASN A 129 -1.12 -9.41 -4.67
N VAL A 130 0.05 -8.77 -4.46
CA VAL A 130 1.25 -9.43 -3.93
C VAL A 130 0.98 -10.05 -2.56
N SER A 131 0.18 -9.38 -1.71
CA SER A 131 -0.27 -9.94 -0.42
C SER A 131 -1.01 -11.28 -0.58
N GLY A 132 -1.74 -11.47 -1.67
CA GLY A 132 -2.41 -12.73 -2.01
C GLY A 132 -1.45 -13.79 -2.53
N MET A 133 -0.44 -13.40 -3.33
CA MET A 133 0.57 -14.32 -3.88
C MET A 133 1.39 -15.02 -2.79
N VAL A 134 1.65 -14.33 -1.67
CA VAL A 134 2.39 -14.89 -0.52
C VAL A 134 1.70 -16.12 0.11
N LEU A 135 0.39 -16.29 -0.10
CA LEU A 135 -0.31 -17.51 0.32
C LEU A 135 0.25 -18.77 -0.36
N SER A 136 0.83 -18.63 -1.56
CA SER A 136 1.44 -19.74 -2.28
C SER A 136 2.60 -20.39 -1.51
N ASP A 137 3.29 -19.65 -0.64
CA ASP A 137 4.38 -20.19 0.17
C ASP A 137 3.90 -21.26 1.15
N TRP A 138 2.67 -21.12 1.65
CA TRP A 138 2.05 -22.10 2.54
C TRP A 138 1.72 -23.38 1.79
N TRP A 139 1.16 -23.25 0.58
CA TRP A 139 0.83 -24.39 -0.27
C TRP A 139 2.09 -25.13 -0.71
N ASN A 140 3.12 -24.40 -1.12
CA ASN A 140 4.40 -24.97 -1.56
C ASN A 140 5.15 -25.64 -0.39
N ALA A 141 5.19 -25.02 0.78
CA ALA A 141 5.76 -25.64 1.99
C ALA A 141 5.02 -26.94 2.35
N SER A 142 3.68 -26.94 2.28
CA SER A 142 2.86 -28.12 2.55
C SER A 142 3.08 -29.21 1.49
N ALA A 143 3.12 -28.85 0.20
CA ALA A 143 3.34 -29.78 -0.90
C ALA A 143 4.71 -30.46 -0.78
N GLY A 144 5.78 -29.67 -0.51
CA GLY A 144 7.13 -30.20 -0.33
C GLY A 144 7.28 -31.14 0.88
N ARG A 145 6.41 -31.05 1.89
CA ARG A 145 6.38 -31.99 3.03
C ARG A 145 5.48 -33.21 2.80
N ALA A 146 4.43 -33.08 2.01
CA ALA A 146 3.40 -34.11 1.86
C ALA A 146 3.60 -35.01 0.63
N LEU A 147 4.32 -34.53 -0.38
CA LEU A 147 4.46 -35.19 -1.67
C LEU A 147 5.93 -35.48 -1.99
N PRO A 148 6.20 -36.50 -2.84
CA PRO A 148 7.47 -36.59 -3.57
C PRO A 148 7.78 -35.28 -4.30
N MET A 149 9.06 -34.87 -4.34
CA MET A 149 9.46 -33.55 -4.86
C MET A 149 9.08 -33.35 -6.34
N ASP A 150 9.16 -34.39 -7.15
CA ASP A 150 8.71 -34.37 -8.55
C ASP A 150 7.22 -34.03 -8.67
N GLN A 151 6.38 -34.59 -7.78
CA GLN A 151 4.95 -34.28 -7.74
C GLN A 151 4.68 -32.88 -7.20
N ALA A 152 5.41 -32.43 -6.17
CA ALA A 152 5.28 -31.07 -5.65
C ALA A 152 5.61 -30.01 -6.71
N VAL A 153 6.68 -30.23 -7.47
CA VAL A 153 7.08 -29.38 -8.61
C VAL A 153 6.01 -29.39 -9.70
N GLU A 154 5.44 -30.54 -10.03
CA GLU A 154 4.38 -30.63 -11.04
C GLU A 154 3.12 -29.86 -10.63
N VAL A 155 2.72 -29.94 -9.36
CA VAL A 155 1.61 -29.12 -8.82
C VAL A 155 1.93 -27.63 -8.94
N PHE A 156 3.14 -27.21 -8.58
CA PHE A 156 3.56 -25.81 -8.67
C PHE A 156 3.62 -25.30 -10.13
N ARG A 157 4.05 -26.13 -11.07
CA ARG A 157 4.00 -25.81 -12.51
C ARG A 157 2.58 -25.70 -13.03
N GLY A 158 1.69 -26.61 -12.64
CA GLY A 158 0.27 -26.53 -13.00
C GLY A 158 -0.37 -25.20 -12.57
N PHE A 159 0.04 -24.64 -11.43
CA PHE A 159 -0.36 -23.28 -11.03
C PHE A 159 0.22 -22.21 -11.97
N LYS A 160 1.54 -22.25 -12.25
CA LYS A 160 2.22 -21.27 -13.13
C LYS A 160 1.70 -21.28 -14.58
N ASP A 161 1.20 -22.42 -15.04
CA ASP A 161 0.66 -22.60 -16.39
C ASP A 161 -0.85 -22.32 -16.48
N ALA A 162 -1.49 -21.87 -15.39
CA ALA A 162 -2.92 -21.63 -15.36
C ALA A 162 -3.34 -20.52 -16.35
N SER A 163 -4.38 -20.78 -17.14
CA SER A 163 -4.78 -19.94 -18.29
C SER A 163 -5.22 -18.52 -17.93
N LEU A 164 -5.61 -18.29 -16.67
CA LEU A 164 -6.03 -16.98 -16.15
C LEU A 164 -4.99 -16.35 -15.21
N LEU A 165 -3.83 -16.99 -15.01
CA LEU A 165 -2.80 -16.48 -14.10
C LEU A 165 -2.32 -15.09 -14.52
N TRP A 166 -2.23 -14.82 -15.81
CA TRP A 166 -1.85 -13.50 -16.33
C TRP A 166 -2.77 -12.36 -15.85
N MET A 167 -4.04 -12.64 -15.54
CA MET A 167 -4.96 -11.63 -14.99
C MET A 167 -4.63 -11.30 -13.53
N TRP A 168 -4.16 -12.31 -12.79
CA TRP A 168 -3.70 -12.17 -11.42
C TRP A 168 -2.32 -11.49 -11.39
N ASP A 169 -1.32 -12.11 -12.02
CA ASP A 169 0.07 -11.64 -12.05
C ASP A 169 0.24 -10.34 -12.83
N GLY A 170 -0.63 -10.06 -13.80
CA GLY A 170 -0.60 -8.82 -14.58
C GLY A 170 -0.80 -7.55 -13.74
N THR A 171 -1.28 -7.68 -12.50
CA THR A 171 -1.40 -6.55 -11.57
C THR A 171 -0.19 -6.38 -10.64
N GLU A 172 0.71 -7.37 -10.56
CA GLU A 172 1.95 -7.28 -9.76
C GLU A 172 2.82 -6.08 -10.17
N PRO A 173 3.05 -5.77 -11.47
CA PRO A 173 3.84 -4.59 -11.86
C PRO A 173 3.29 -3.26 -11.33
N LEU A 174 2.01 -3.20 -10.94
CA LEU A 174 1.41 -2.00 -10.34
C LEU A 174 2.02 -1.69 -8.96
N SER A 175 2.56 -2.70 -8.26
CA SER A 175 3.33 -2.52 -7.02
C SER A 175 4.67 -1.80 -7.25
N LEU A 176 5.15 -1.73 -8.50
CA LEU A 176 6.35 -1.00 -8.89
C LEU A 176 6.03 0.35 -9.52
N VAL A 177 5.12 0.36 -10.50
CA VAL A 177 4.71 1.58 -11.22
C VAL A 177 3.93 2.54 -10.33
N GLY A 178 3.03 2.02 -9.50
CA GLY A 178 2.20 2.80 -8.59
C GLY A 178 3.01 3.69 -7.65
N PRO A 179 3.98 3.14 -6.89
CA PRO A 179 4.82 3.95 -6.01
C PRO A 179 5.61 5.01 -6.74
N LEU A 180 6.12 4.74 -7.95
CA LEU A 180 6.83 5.75 -8.75
C LEU A 180 5.93 6.93 -9.10
N LEU A 181 4.70 6.68 -9.54
CA LEU A 181 3.72 7.73 -9.82
C LEU A 181 3.32 8.48 -8.54
N LEU A 182 3.14 7.76 -7.43
CA LEU A 182 2.81 8.35 -6.14
C LEU A 182 3.92 9.29 -5.68
N LEU A 183 5.17 8.82 -5.66
CA LEU A 183 6.33 9.59 -5.26
C LEU A 183 6.56 10.79 -6.19
N ALA A 184 6.41 10.61 -7.51
CA ALA A 184 6.48 11.71 -8.47
C ALA A 184 5.37 12.74 -8.24
N GLY A 185 4.14 12.31 -7.93
CA GLY A 185 3.02 13.18 -7.59
C GLY A 185 3.28 14.00 -6.32
N LEU A 186 3.75 13.35 -5.27
CA LEU A 186 4.11 13.98 -4.00
C LEU A 186 5.31 14.92 -4.15
N ALA A 187 6.33 14.55 -4.95
CA ALA A 187 7.48 15.40 -5.24
C ALA A 187 7.08 16.63 -6.05
N ARG A 188 6.26 16.45 -7.08
CA ARG A 188 5.72 17.54 -7.91
C ARG A 188 4.84 18.51 -7.10
N ALA A 189 4.18 18.01 -6.05
CA ALA A 189 3.39 18.80 -5.10
C ALA A 189 4.23 19.48 -4.00
N GLY A 190 5.55 19.22 -3.94
CA GLY A 190 6.44 19.74 -2.90
C GLY A 190 6.26 19.09 -1.53
N VAL A 191 5.56 17.95 -1.46
CA VAL A 191 5.38 17.19 -0.21
C VAL A 191 6.66 16.42 0.12
N LEU A 192 7.25 15.74 -0.87
CA LEU A 192 8.53 15.03 -0.76
C LEU A 192 9.54 15.60 -1.76
N GLY A 193 10.80 15.18 -1.67
CA GLY A 193 11.82 15.52 -2.67
C GLY A 193 11.90 14.46 -3.76
N TRP A 194 12.26 14.84 -4.99
CA TRP A 194 12.47 13.90 -6.11
C TRP A 194 13.50 12.79 -5.80
N TRP A 195 14.40 13.07 -4.86
CA TRP A 195 15.40 12.11 -4.39
C TRP A 195 14.78 10.84 -3.81
N THR A 196 13.51 10.84 -3.34
CA THR A 196 12.87 9.64 -2.76
C THR A 196 12.62 8.53 -3.79
N ILE A 197 12.66 8.85 -5.08
CA ILE A 197 12.56 7.86 -6.16
C ILE A 197 13.83 6.99 -6.22
N ALA A 198 15.00 7.57 -5.99
CA ALA A 198 16.28 6.85 -6.06
C ALA A 198 16.40 5.69 -5.05
N PRO A 199 16.12 5.86 -3.74
CA PRO A 199 16.16 4.73 -2.81
C PRO A 199 15.11 3.67 -3.18
N PHE A 200 13.90 4.07 -3.61
CA PHE A 200 12.88 3.10 -4.05
C PHE A 200 13.39 2.23 -5.21
N LEU A 201 13.91 2.85 -6.27
CA LEU A 201 14.49 2.13 -7.40
C LEU A 201 15.70 1.28 -6.97
N GLY A 202 16.56 1.80 -6.10
CA GLY A 202 17.71 1.06 -5.57
C GLY A 202 17.31 -0.18 -4.76
N GLY A 203 16.26 -0.08 -3.94
CA GLY A 203 15.73 -1.21 -3.19
C GLY A 203 15.07 -2.26 -4.08
N VAL A 204 14.29 -1.84 -5.08
CA VAL A 204 13.71 -2.75 -6.10
C VAL A 204 14.81 -3.45 -6.89
N ALA A 205 15.81 -2.71 -7.37
CA ALA A 205 16.94 -3.30 -8.09
C ALA A 205 17.72 -4.29 -7.21
N GLY A 206 17.91 -3.96 -5.92
CA GLY A 206 18.50 -4.86 -4.93
C GLY A 206 17.70 -6.15 -4.76
N LEU A 207 16.38 -6.05 -4.62
CA LEU A 207 15.50 -7.21 -4.53
C LEU A 207 15.65 -8.12 -5.76
N MET A 208 15.69 -7.54 -6.96
CA MET A 208 15.85 -8.30 -8.21
C MET A 208 17.25 -8.91 -8.38
N ALA A 209 18.30 -8.24 -7.88
CA ALA A 209 19.68 -8.68 -8.05
C ALA A 209 20.08 -9.78 -7.05
N PHE A 210 19.60 -9.71 -5.80
CA PHE A 210 20.02 -10.62 -4.73
C PHE A 210 18.98 -11.71 -4.44
N GLY A 211 17.70 -11.46 -4.70
CA GLY A 211 16.62 -12.44 -4.69
C GLY A 211 16.58 -13.35 -3.45
N ALA A 212 16.20 -14.61 -3.66
CA ALA A 212 16.07 -15.61 -2.60
C ALA A 212 17.41 -16.19 -2.09
N GLY A 213 18.53 -15.85 -2.72
CA GLY A 213 19.86 -16.34 -2.33
C GLY A 213 20.48 -15.56 -1.16
N SER A 214 19.97 -14.38 -0.83
CA SER A 214 20.50 -13.54 0.27
C SER A 214 19.39 -12.81 1.02
N PRO A 215 18.47 -13.53 1.69
CA PRO A 215 17.27 -12.96 2.32
C PRO A 215 17.58 -11.84 3.33
N VAL A 216 18.65 -11.97 4.11
CA VAL A 216 19.07 -10.96 5.10
C VAL A 216 19.53 -9.66 4.43
N LEU A 217 20.28 -9.75 3.33
CA LEU A 217 20.69 -8.57 2.56
C LEU A 217 19.47 -7.87 1.97
N VAL A 218 18.55 -8.66 1.39
CA VAL A 218 17.30 -8.13 0.84
C VAL A 218 16.47 -7.45 1.94
N ALA A 219 16.39 -8.03 3.14
CA ALA A 219 15.68 -7.42 4.27
C ALA A 219 16.18 -6.00 4.60
N VAL A 220 17.49 -5.77 4.54
CA VAL A 220 18.09 -4.44 4.73
C VAL A 220 17.78 -3.52 3.55
N MET A 221 17.91 -4.03 2.32
CA MET A 221 17.63 -3.24 1.11
C MET A 221 16.17 -2.81 1.02
N VAL A 222 15.25 -3.60 1.58
CA VAL A 222 13.83 -3.25 1.69
C VAL A 222 13.63 -2.07 2.62
N LEU A 223 14.29 -2.03 3.77
CA LEU A 223 14.17 -0.88 4.68
C LEU A 223 14.62 0.40 3.98
N VAL A 224 15.69 0.34 3.19
CA VAL A 224 16.16 1.47 2.38
C VAL A 224 15.15 1.79 1.26
N GLY A 225 14.75 0.79 0.49
CA GLY A 225 13.88 0.93 -0.68
C GLY A 225 12.48 1.41 -0.35
N PHE A 226 11.92 0.92 0.74
CA PHE A 226 10.56 1.22 1.18
C PHE A 226 10.53 2.35 2.22
N SER A 227 11.68 2.93 2.56
CA SER A 227 11.75 4.16 3.38
C SER A 227 10.87 5.31 2.87
N PRO A 228 10.61 5.50 1.56
CA PRO A 228 9.68 6.52 1.11
C PRO A 228 8.24 6.32 1.63
N PHE A 229 7.78 5.09 1.82
CA PHE A 229 6.47 4.84 2.44
C PHE A 229 6.44 5.30 3.89
N ALA A 230 7.49 4.98 4.67
CA ALA A 230 7.62 5.46 6.04
C ALA A 230 7.67 7.00 6.10
N LEU A 231 8.35 7.65 5.15
CA LEU A 231 8.36 9.12 5.04
C LEU A 231 6.97 9.70 4.76
N ILE A 232 6.16 9.06 3.90
CA ILE A 232 4.76 9.44 3.69
C ILE A 232 3.99 9.33 5.00
N GLY A 233 4.16 8.24 5.75
CA GLY A 233 3.54 8.05 7.07
C GLY A 233 3.93 9.16 8.06
N VAL A 234 5.21 9.49 8.14
CA VAL A 234 5.69 10.61 8.98
C VAL A 234 5.04 11.94 8.58
N ARG A 235 4.90 12.23 7.28
CA ARG A 235 4.22 13.45 6.80
C ARG A 235 2.73 13.47 7.16
N LEU A 236 2.06 12.32 7.13
CA LEU A 236 0.66 12.20 7.58
C LEU A 236 0.52 12.50 9.08
N LEU A 237 1.42 11.97 9.92
CA LEU A 237 1.45 12.27 11.37
C LEU A 237 1.74 13.73 11.66
N GLN A 238 2.70 14.33 10.96
CA GLN A 238 3.00 15.76 11.11
C GLN A 238 1.77 16.61 10.77
N ARG A 239 1.04 16.24 9.71
CA ARG A 239 -0.16 16.98 9.31
C ARG A 239 -1.32 16.82 10.30
N SER A 240 -1.53 15.63 10.86
CA SER A 240 -2.59 15.43 11.85
C SER A 240 -2.37 16.27 13.13
N ARG A 241 -1.10 16.50 13.50
CA ARG A 241 -0.71 17.36 14.63
C ARG A 241 -0.90 18.86 14.37
N LEU A 242 -0.82 19.32 13.12
CA LEU A 242 -1.03 20.74 12.79
C LEU A 242 -2.52 21.15 12.80
N HIS A 243 -3.41 20.17 12.74
CA HIS A 243 -4.85 20.34 12.94
C HIS A 243 -5.28 20.00 14.39
N ALA A 244 -4.30 19.86 15.30
CA ALA A 244 -4.51 19.56 16.71
C ALA A 244 -4.92 20.80 17.50
#